data_AF-A0A8J1J123-F1
#
_entry.id   AF-A0A8J1J123-F1
#
_cell.length_a   1.000
_cell.length_b   1.000
_cell.length_c   1.000
_cell.angle_alpha   90.00
_cell.angle_beta   90.00
_cell.angle_gamma   90.00
#
_symmetry.space_group_name_H-M   'P 1'
#
loop_
_entity.id
_entity.type
_entity.pdbx_description
1 polymer ?
#
loop_
_entity_poly.entity_id
_entity_poly.type
_entity_poly.pdbx_seq_one_letter_code
_entity_poly.pdbx_strand_id
1 'polypeptide(L)'
;MNEDPAKKRFPSSPAYMFGVVSSDIIEDVLVALAKENEQSLANLSENAGSFKDPRVVEIIFLLSEYWGQDSSTKYQAVEILDRFMILHVEDVFKTSAEYKNIMDRSQAEPWSSLKIRLCDTFMLHLASCVQIASKLYFHCHIVNYNTILKFLGSAGYTYTKAELLASELTVLKTLHFHVNLLSPFSYVEMLLEVLGHNGCSLSLRPLREMCIMILDLVYLVKNAIYDMVLKASIDLQSPTALQRIKFVPVKEDQMLLAASVISVGVFILGHDSWNQV
;
A
#
# COMPACT_ATOMS: atom_id res chain seq x y z
N MET A 1 2.36 18.12 37.58
CA MET A 1 2.10 16.75 37.09
C MET A 1 1.69 16.92 35.64
N ASN A 2 2.67 16.87 34.74
CA ASN A 2 2.47 17.13 33.31
C ASN A 2 1.94 15.85 32.66
N GLU A 3 0.72 15.91 32.14
CA GLU A 3 0.17 14.86 31.31
C GLU A 3 0.86 14.88 29.94
N ASP A 4 1.34 13.71 29.55
CA ASP A 4 1.95 13.43 28.25
C ASP A 4 0.89 13.54 27.14
N PRO A 5 1.06 14.43 26.13
CA PRO A 5 0.08 14.63 25.07
C PRO A 5 -0.08 13.41 24.14
N ALA A 6 0.77 12.37 24.25
CA ALA A 6 0.67 11.14 23.47
C ALA A 6 -0.45 10.17 23.94
N LYS A 7 -1.18 10.48 25.02
CA LYS A 7 -2.15 9.55 25.63
C LYS A 7 -3.61 9.71 25.20
N LYS A 8 -3.90 10.43 24.12
CA LYS A 8 -5.24 10.36 23.49
C LYS A 8 -5.35 9.07 22.68
N ARG A 9 -5.54 7.95 23.39
CA ARG A 9 -6.05 6.72 22.78
C ARG A 9 -7.33 7.08 22.02
N PHE A 10 -7.32 6.73 20.74
CA PHE A 10 -8.44 6.91 19.82
C PHE A 10 -9.76 6.43 20.45
N PRO A 11 -10.89 7.07 20.13
CA PRO A 11 -12.19 6.52 20.50
C PRO A 11 -12.26 5.08 19.98
N SER A 12 -12.71 4.17 20.85
CA SER A 12 -12.95 2.77 20.48
C SER A 12 -13.75 2.72 19.19
N SER A 13 -13.13 2.22 18.12
CA SER A 13 -13.82 2.02 16.84
C SER A 13 -15.12 1.25 17.10
N PRO A 14 -16.24 1.56 16.42
CA PRO A 14 -17.47 0.77 16.53
C PRO A 14 -17.12 -0.72 16.42
N ALA A 15 -17.77 -1.55 17.23
CA ALA A 15 -17.51 -2.98 17.22
C ALA A 15 -17.73 -3.50 15.79
N TYR A 16 -16.64 -3.82 15.08
CA TYR A 16 -16.70 -4.44 13.76
C TYR A 16 -17.37 -5.79 13.93
N MET A 17 -18.63 -5.88 13.52
CA MET A 17 -19.41 -7.11 13.53
C MET A 17 -19.30 -7.70 12.13
N PHE A 18 -18.68 -8.87 12.05
CA PHE A 18 -18.57 -9.62 10.80
C PHE A 18 -19.69 -10.66 10.68
N GLY A 19 -20.08 -10.98 9.44
CA GLY A 19 -21.13 -11.96 9.14
C GLY A 19 -22.54 -11.38 9.20
N VAL A 20 -22.67 -10.08 8.93
CA VAL A 20 -23.94 -9.33 8.99
C VAL A 20 -24.44 -9.00 7.59
N VAL A 21 -23.52 -8.92 6.62
CA VAL A 21 -23.86 -8.67 5.22
C VAL A 21 -24.58 -9.90 4.66
N SER A 22 -25.59 -9.68 3.81
CA SER A 22 -26.32 -10.79 3.19
C SER A 22 -25.43 -11.58 2.23
N SER A 23 -25.67 -12.88 2.13
CA SER A 23 -24.93 -13.80 1.25
C SER A 23 -24.85 -13.29 -0.19
N ASP A 24 -25.95 -12.74 -0.72
CA ASP A 24 -26.04 -12.26 -2.09
C ASP A 24 -25.05 -11.10 -2.36
N ILE A 25 -24.94 -10.17 -1.40
CA ILE A 25 -24.02 -9.03 -1.50
C ILE A 25 -22.57 -9.51 -1.32
N ILE A 26 -22.34 -10.45 -0.40
CA ILE A 26 -21.02 -11.05 -0.20
C ILE A 26 -20.52 -11.71 -1.49
N GLU A 27 -21.36 -12.50 -2.14
CA GLU A 27 -21.03 -13.17 -3.40
C GLU A 27 -20.69 -12.18 -4.51
N ASP A 28 -21.56 -11.18 -4.73
CA ASP A 28 -21.34 -10.13 -5.73
C ASP A 28 -20.03 -9.37 -5.51
N VAL A 29 -19.74 -8.98 -4.27
CA VAL A 29 -18.51 -8.24 -3.92
C VAL A 29 -17.27 -9.12 -4.07
N LEU A 30 -17.32 -10.41 -3.69
CA LEU A 30 -16.22 -11.34 -3.87
C LEU A 30 -15.90 -11.57 -5.35
N VAL A 31 -16.93 -11.75 -6.19
CA VAL A 31 -16.74 -11.90 -7.64
C VAL A 31 -16.11 -10.65 -8.23
N ALA A 32 -16.56 -9.47 -7.80
CA ALA A 32 -15.96 -8.20 -8.22
C ALA A 32 -14.49 -8.08 -7.78
N LEU A 33 -14.18 -8.40 -6.52
CA LEU A 33 -12.82 -8.38 -5.96
C LEU A 33 -11.86 -9.34 -6.67
N ALA A 34 -12.31 -10.57 -6.94
CA ALA A 34 -11.52 -11.57 -7.65
C ALA A 34 -11.22 -11.10 -9.08
N LYS A 35 -12.24 -10.59 -9.77
CA LYS A 35 -12.09 -10.03 -11.12
C LYS A 35 -11.16 -8.82 -11.15
N GLU A 36 -11.24 -7.91 -10.19
CA GLU A 36 -10.35 -6.75 -10.08
C GLU A 36 -8.90 -7.17 -9.81
N ASN A 37 -8.69 -8.17 -8.94
CA ASN A 37 -7.37 -8.73 -8.67
C ASN A 37 -6.78 -9.38 -9.92
N GLU A 38 -7.54 -10.23 -10.62
CA GLU A 38 -7.12 -10.86 -11.88
C GLU A 38 -6.77 -9.82 -12.96
N GLN A 39 -7.61 -8.79 -13.13
CA GLN A 39 -7.35 -7.71 -14.08
C GLN A 39 -6.09 -6.91 -13.72
N SER A 40 -5.86 -6.68 -12.42
CA SER A 40 -4.66 -6.00 -11.93
C SER A 40 -3.40 -6.83 -12.20
N LEU A 41 -3.47 -8.14 -11.98
CA LEU A 41 -2.37 -9.08 -12.27
C LEU A 41 -2.11 -9.25 -13.77
N ALA A 42 -3.14 -9.21 -14.60
CA ALA A 42 -3.01 -9.32 -16.06
C ALA A 42 -2.34 -8.08 -16.68
N ASN A 43 -2.54 -6.90 -16.10
CA ASN A 43 -1.96 -5.63 -16.55
C ASN A 43 -0.74 -5.19 -15.72
N LEU A 44 -0.14 -6.13 -14.97
CA LEU A 44 0.93 -5.84 -14.02
C LEU A 44 2.21 -5.43 -14.73
N SER A 45 2.82 -4.32 -14.31
CA SER A 45 4.15 -3.91 -14.76
C SER A 45 5.20 -4.87 -14.19
N GLU A 46 6.26 -5.14 -14.95
CA GLU A 46 7.44 -5.88 -14.43
C GLU A 46 8.10 -5.17 -13.24
N ASN A 47 7.87 -3.86 -13.12
CA ASN A 47 8.38 -3.01 -12.04
C ASN A 47 7.42 -2.91 -10.84
N ALA A 48 6.28 -3.62 -10.84
CA ALA A 48 5.31 -3.54 -9.75
C ALA A 48 5.96 -3.89 -8.39
N GLY A 49 5.64 -3.09 -7.37
CA GLY A 49 6.23 -3.22 -6.04
C GLY A 49 7.61 -2.58 -5.87
N SER A 50 8.19 -1.96 -6.91
CA SER A 50 9.54 -1.37 -6.83
C SER A 50 9.67 -0.20 -5.85
N PHE A 51 8.57 0.50 -5.56
CA PHE A 51 8.54 1.60 -4.59
C PHE A 51 7.94 1.18 -3.24
N LYS A 52 7.63 -0.11 -3.06
CA LYS A 52 7.27 -0.71 -1.77
C LYS A 52 8.51 -1.12 -0.95
N ASP A 53 9.59 -0.34 -1.05
CA ASP A 53 10.80 -0.54 -0.22
C ASP A 53 10.43 -0.40 1.27
N PRO A 54 10.95 -1.27 2.15
CA PRO A 54 10.67 -1.21 3.59
C PRO A 54 10.77 0.17 4.21
N ARG A 55 11.75 0.99 3.82
CA ARG A 55 11.92 2.34 4.38
C ARG A 55 10.86 3.31 3.89
N VAL A 56 10.44 3.18 2.63
CA VAL A 56 9.36 4.00 2.07
C VAL A 56 8.03 3.66 2.76
N VAL A 57 7.76 2.36 2.91
CA VAL A 57 6.60 1.85 3.63
C VAL A 57 6.59 2.31 5.08
N GLU A 58 7.73 2.20 5.78
CA GLU A 58 7.89 2.66 7.16
C GLU A 58 7.58 4.16 7.30
N ILE A 59 8.11 5.00 6.41
CA ILE A 59 7.82 6.44 6.40
C ILE A 59 6.32 6.69 6.23
N ILE A 60 5.66 5.99 5.30
CA ILE A 60 4.21 6.13 5.08
C ILE A 60 3.44 5.71 6.34
N PHE A 61 3.81 4.60 6.96
CA PHE A 61 3.14 4.08 8.16
C PHE A 61 3.28 5.05 9.33
N LEU A 62 4.50 5.54 9.57
CA LEU A 62 4.77 6.53 10.60
C LEU A 62 4.03 7.85 10.34
N LEU A 63 3.92 8.28 9.08
CA LEU A 63 3.15 9.47 8.71
C LEU A 63 1.65 9.30 8.96
N SER A 64 1.09 8.16 8.56
CA SER A 64 -0.31 7.83 8.80
C SER A 64 -0.61 7.78 10.30
N GLU A 65 0.26 7.17 11.11
CA GLU A 65 0.12 7.15 12.56
C GLU A 65 0.24 8.55 13.18
N TYR A 66 1.25 9.31 12.77
CA TYR A 66 1.47 10.69 13.25
C TYR A 66 0.30 11.62 12.93
N TRP A 67 -0.40 11.38 11.80
CA TRP A 67 -1.60 12.12 11.41
C TRP A 67 -2.91 11.48 11.89
N GLY A 68 -2.85 10.45 12.74
CA GLY A 68 -4.01 9.79 13.33
C GLY A 68 -4.94 9.15 12.30
N GLN A 69 -4.39 8.68 11.18
CA GLN A 69 -5.14 8.01 10.12
C GLN A 69 -5.44 6.54 10.49
N ASP A 70 -6.46 5.98 9.88
CA ASP A 70 -6.81 4.58 10.06
C ASP A 70 -5.86 3.64 9.30
N SER A 71 -5.99 2.33 9.58
CA SER A 71 -5.15 1.33 8.92
C SER A 71 -5.40 1.25 7.41
N SER A 72 -6.60 1.54 6.92
CA SER A 72 -6.86 1.50 5.47
C SER A 72 -6.03 2.56 4.72
N THR A 73 -5.91 3.77 5.29
CA THR A 73 -5.18 4.89 4.69
C THR A 73 -3.71 4.57 4.43
N LYS A 74 -3.00 3.91 5.37
CA LYS A 74 -1.57 3.62 5.21
C LYS A 74 -1.31 2.63 4.07
N TYR A 75 -2.10 1.57 3.95
CA TYR A 75 -1.96 0.61 2.86
C TYR A 75 -2.32 1.24 1.52
N GLN A 76 -3.41 2.01 1.48
CA GLN A 76 -3.82 2.71 0.26
C GLN A 76 -2.74 3.70 -0.22
N ALA A 77 -2.12 4.43 0.69
CA ALA A 77 -1.06 5.36 0.35
C ALA A 77 0.16 4.66 -0.29
N VAL A 78 0.53 3.48 0.20
CA VAL A 78 1.60 2.66 -0.41
C VAL A 78 1.21 2.22 -1.82
N GLU A 79 -0.01 1.72 -2.02
CA GLU A 79 -0.49 1.28 -3.34
C GLU A 79 -0.60 2.42 -4.35
N ILE A 80 -1.05 3.61 -3.92
CA ILE A 80 -1.09 4.81 -4.75
C ILE A 80 0.34 5.23 -5.13
N LEU A 81 1.27 5.28 -4.16
CA LEU A 81 2.64 5.73 -4.41
C LEU A 81 3.35 4.81 -5.40
N ASP A 82 3.24 3.49 -5.23
CA ASP A 82 3.94 2.54 -6.08
C ASP A 82 3.51 2.66 -7.54
N ARG A 83 2.19 2.64 -7.79
CA ARG A 83 1.64 2.81 -9.14
C ARG A 83 1.99 4.18 -9.74
N PHE A 84 1.89 5.24 -8.94
CA PHE A 84 2.20 6.59 -9.38
C PHE A 84 3.67 6.69 -9.80
N MET A 85 4.59 6.25 -8.95
CA MET A 85 6.02 6.41 -9.19
C MET A 85 6.50 5.58 -10.38
N ILE A 86 5.97 4.37 -10.60
CA ILE A 86 6.27 3.57 -11.79
C ILE A 86 5.89 4.33 -13.07
N LEU A 87 4.63 4.77 -13.16
CA LEU A 87 4.13 5.49 -14.34
C LEU A 87 4.82 6.85 -14.53
N HIS A 88 5.10 7.56 -13.43
CA HIS A 88 5.77 8.84 -13.47
C HIS A 88 7.21 8.73 -13.97
N VAL A 89 7.95 7.71 -13.50
CA VAL A 89 9.31 7.45 -13.99
C VAL A 89 9.29 7.05 -15.46
N GLU A 90 8.37 6.18 -15.88
CA GLU A 90 8.21 5.80 -17.29
C GLU A 90 7.90 6.99 -18.21
N ASP A 91 7.03 7.90 -17.77
CA ASP A 91 6.67 9.13 -18.51
C ASP A 91 7.87 10.09 -18.65
N VAL A 92 8.62 10.29 -17.56
CA VAL A 92 9.85 11.10 -17.58
C VAL A 92 10.90 10.50 -18.53
N PHE A 93 11.04 9.17 -18.54
CA PHE A 93 11.93 8.47 -19.47
C PHE A 93 11.50 8.60 -20.92
N LYS A 94 10.21 8.40 -21.24
CA LYS A 94 9.67 8.52 -22.60
C LYS A 94 9.87 9.93 -23.14
N THR A 95 9.50 10.93 -22.34
CA THR A 95 9.71 12.33 -22.68
C THR A 95 11.19 12.60 -22.99
N SER A 96 12.11 12.17 -22.12
CA SER A 96 13.56 12.33 -22.37
C SER A 96 14.04 11.66 -23.66
N ALA A 97 13.54 10.45 -23.98
CA ALA A 97 13.91 9.73 -25.19
C ALA A 97 13.36 10.39 -26.47
N GLU A 98 12.13 10.92 -26.42
CA GLU A 98 11.53 11.67 -27.51
C GLU A 98 12.30 12.97 -27.79
N TYR A 99 12.67 13.71 -26.75
CA TYR A 99 13.52 14.91 -26.88
C TYR A 99 14.91 14.57 -27.49
N LYS A 100 15.50 13.41 -27.18
CA LYS A 100 16.76 12.93 -27.80
C LYS A 100 16.65 12.63 -29.28
N ASN A 101 15.47 12.24 -29.76
CA ASN A 101 15.25 11.93 -31.17
C ASN A 101 15.01 13.19 -32.02
N ILE A 102 14.56 14.30 -31.39
CA ILE A 102 14.21 15.56 -32.06
C ILE A 102 15.39 16.55 -32.03
N MET A 103 16.17 16.59 -30.95
CA MET A 103 17.32 17.49 -30.79
C MET A 103 18.65 16.78 -31.02
N ASP A 104 19.65 17.54 -31.46
CA ASP A 104 21.02 17.04 -31.58
C ASP A 104 21.51 16.53 -30.21
N ARG A 105 22.29 15.43 -30.21
CA ARG A 105 22.59 14.58 -29.02
C ARG A 105 23.22 15.34 -27.82
N SER A 106 23.60 16.60 -28.01
CA SER A 106 24.24 17.50 -27.06
C SER A 106 23.28 18.29 -26.16
N GLN A 107 21.98 18.38 -26.47
CA GLN A 107 21.00 19.17 -25.68
C GLN A 107 19.99 18.37 -24.86
N ALA A 108 19.99 17.04 -24.99
CA ALA A 108 19.10 16.20 -24.19
C ALA A 108 19.53 16.16 -22.72
N GLU A 109 18.58 16.37 -21.81
CA GLU A 109 18.85 16.34 -20.37
C GLU A 109 19.44 14.97 -19.95
N PRO A 110 20.60 14.95 -19.27
CA PRO A 110 21.20 13.72 -18.76
C PRO A 110 20.29 12.99 -17.76
N TRP A 111 20.29 11.65 -17.80
CA TRP A 111 19.54 10.83 -16.84
C TRP A 111 19.88 11.14 -15.38
N SER A 112 21.12 11.54 -15.10
CA SER A 112 21.54 11.98 -13.77
C SER A 112 20.73 13.18 -13.25
N SER A 113 20.42 14.15 -14.12
CA SER A 113 19.64 15.34 -13.75
C SER A 113 18.16 15.01 -13.54
N LEU A 114 17.59 14.14 -14.40
CA LEU A 114 16.24 13.61 -14.23
C LEU A 114 16.09 12.85 -12.91
N LYS A 115 17.07 12.02 -12.57
CA LYS A 115 17.10 11.27 -11.32
C LYS A 115 17.13 12.20 -10.10
N ILE A 116 17.96 13.25 -10.12
CA ILE A 116 18.01 14.24 -9.04
C ILE A 116 16.63 14.89 -8.86
N ARG A 117 16.00 15.33 -9.96
CA ARG A 117 14.65 15.93 -9.91
C ARG A 117 13.60 14.99 -9.32
N LEU A 118 13.62 13.71 -9.70
CA LEU A 118 12.72 12.70 -9.13
C LEU A 118 12.96 12.50 -7.63
N CYS A 119 14.22 12.52 -7.18
CA CYS A 119 14.56 12.42 -5.76
C CYS A 119 14.10 13.67 -4.99
N ASP A 120 14.30 14.87 -5.55
CA ASP A 120 13.96 16.14 -4.91
C ASP A 120 12.45 16.32 -4.71
N THR A 121 11.61 15.69 -5.55
CA THR A 121 10.14 15.74 -5.41
C THR A 121 9.56 14.48 -4.76
N PHE A 122 10.37 13.45 -4.47
CA PHE A 122 9.89 12.17 -3.96
C PHE A 122 9.09 12.31 -2.66
N MET A 123 9.62 13.07 -1.69
CA MET A 123 8.94 13.27 -0.41
C MET A 123 7.65 14.08 -0.55
N LEU A 124 7.61 15.01 -1.50
CA LEU A 124 6.39 15.76 -1.82
C LEU A 124 5.32 14.82 -2.39
N HIS A 125 5.69 13.96 -3.34
CA HIS A 125 4.78 12.97 -3.92
C HIS A 125 4.30 11.95 -2.88
N LEU A 126 5.20 11.45 -2.03
CA LEU A 126 4.87 10.55 -0.93
C LEU A 126 3.81 11.18 0.00
N ALA A 127 4.04 12.42 0.44
CA ALA A 127 3.08 13.13 1.27
C ALA A 127 1.74 13.38 0.54
N SER A 128 1.77 13.70 -0.75
CA SER A 128 0.57 13.81 -1.59
C SER A 128 -0.21 12.50 -1.68
N CYS A 129 0.46 11.36 -1.83
CA CYS A 129 -0.19 10.04 -1.87
C CYS A 129 -0.91 9.73 -0.55
N VAL A 130 -0.28 10.01 0.59
CA VAL A 130 -0.93 9.86 1.93
C VAL A 130 -2.11 10.81 2.07
N GLN A 131 -1.98 12.05 1.59
CA GLN A 131 -3.07 13.02 1.61
C GLN A 131 -4.26 12.58 0.76
N ILE A 132 -4.02 12.08 -0.45
CA ILE A 132 -5.06 11.54 -1.33
C ILE A 132 -5.74 10.34 -0.67
N ALA A 133 -4.99 9.40 -0.10
CA ALA A 133 -5.54 8.27 0.63
C ALA A 133 -6.43 8.72 1.80
N SER A 134 -6.00 9.71 2.59
CA SER A 134 -6.81 10.26 3.70
C SER A 134 -8.12 10.89 3.24
N LYS A 135 -8.16 11.41 1.99
CA LYS A 135 -9.37 11.95 1.38
C LYS A 135 -10.28 10.83 0.87
N LEU A 136 -9.76 9.66 0.48
CA LEU A 136 -10.62 8.54 0.10
C LEU A 136 -11.38 7.98 1.31
N TYR A 137 -10.72 7.94 2.47
CA TYR A 137 -11.27 7.42 3.72
C TYR A 137 -11.65 8.54 4.70
N PHE A 138 -12.57 9.40 4.28
CA PHE A 138 -13.04 10.61 5.00
C PHE A 138 -13.48 10.39 6.47
N HIS A 139 -13.65 9.15 6.91
CA HIS A 139 -14.18 8.79 8.22
C HIS A 139 -13.27 9.13 9.41
N CYS A 140 -11.94 9.25 9.23
CA CYS A 140 -11.02 9.35 10.38
C CYS A 140 -10.34 10.69 10.61
N HIS A 141 -10.29 11.59 9.60
CA HIS A 141 -9.86 13.00 9.62
C HIS A 141 -9.01 13.30 8.37
N ILE A 142 -9.47 14.20 7.51
CA ILE A 142 -8.74 14.58 6.28
C ILE A 142 -7.43 15.28 6.65
N VAL A 143 -6.31 14.82 6.10
CA VAL A 143 -5.02 15.50 6.28
C VAL A 143 -5.03 16.84 5.51
N ASN A 144 -4.96 17.94 6.26
CA ASN A 144 -4.88 19.29 5.72
C ASN A 144 -3.47 19.60 5.18
N TYR A 145 -3.38 20.39 4.12
CA TYR A 145 -2.13 20.93 3.57
C TYR A 145 -1.24 21.58 4.65
N ASN A 146 -1.81 22.28 5.63
CA ASN A 146 -1.02 22.89 6.72
C ASN A 146 -0.22 21.86 7.54
N THR A 147 -0.83 20.71 7.82
CA THR A 147 -0.18 19.62 8.57
C THR A 147 0.99 19.04 7.78
N ILE A 148 0.80 18.87 6.47
CA ILE A 148 1.81 18.32 5.56
C ILE A 148 2.98 19.29 5.40
N LEU A 149 2.71 20.57 5.13
CA LEU A 149 3.76 21.57 4.95
C LEU A 149 4.57 21.76 6.24
N LYS A 150 3.92 21.69 7.41
CA LYS A 150 4.62 21.73 8.71
C LYS A 150 5.54 20.53 8.90
N PHE A 151 5.07 19.32 8.55
CA PHE A 151 5.89 18.11 8.60
C PHE A 151 7.09 18.20 7.65
N LEU A 152 6.84 18.51 6.38
CA LEU A 152 7.89 18.64 5.35
C LEU A 152 8.92 19.70 5.77
N GLY A 153 8.47 20.85 6.28
CA GLY A 153 9.34 21.88 6.82
C GLY A 153 10.21 21.39 7.98
N SER A 154 9.64 20.61 8.91
CA SER A 154 10.42 20.03 10.03
C SER A 154 11.44 18.98 9.58
N ALA A 155 11.21 18.34 8.44
CA ALA A 155 12.13 17.39 7.82
C ALA A 155 13.16 18.06 6.88
N GLY A 156 13.17 19.41 6.81
CA GLY A 156 14.13 20.18 6.00
C GLY A 156 13.66 20.48 4.56
N TYR A 157 12.42 20.15 4.21
CA TYR A 157 11.85 20.41 2.89
C TYR A 157 11.02 21.70 2.88
N THR A 158 11.31 22.59 1.93
CA THR A 158 10.56 23.84 1.75
C THR A 158 9.66 23.73 0.52
N TYR A 159 8.36 23.50 0.76
CA TYR A 159 7.34 23.53 -0.27
C TYR A 159 6.23 24.53 0.05
N THR A 160 5.61 25.04 -0.99
CA THR A 160 4.44 25.91 -0.94
C THR A 160 3.16 25.08 -1.04
N LYS A 161 2.04 25.69 -0.64
CA LYS A 161 0.70 25.11 -0.86
C LYS A 161 0.44 24.84 -2.35
N ALA A 162 0.90 25.73 -3.23
CA ALA A 162 0.71 25.58 -4.67
C ALA A 162 1.45 24.36 -5.22
N GLU A 163 2.68 24.12 -4.78
CA GLU A 163 3.47 22.94 -5.15
C GLU A 163 2.84 21.64 -4.63
N LEU A 164 2.33 21.63 -3.38
CA LEU A 164 1.63 20.46 -2.85
C LEU A 164 0.36 20.14 -3.66
N LEU A 165 -0.46 21.14 -3.97
CA LEU A 165 -1.66 20.94 -4.81
C LEU A 165 -1.31 20.50 -6.23
N ALA A 166 -0.23 21.06 -6.81
CA ALA A 166 0.26 20.63 -8.10
C ALA A 166 0.73 19.17 -8.07
N SER A 167 1.44 18.76 -7.01
CA SER A 167 1.85 17.37 -6.80
C SER A 167 0.65 16.44 -6.68
N GLU A 168 -0.37 16.79 -5.87
CA GLU A 168 -1.60 16.00 -5.78
C GLU A 168 -2.29 15.83 -7.15
N LEU A 169 -2.39 16.92 -7.93
CA LEU A 169 -2.98 16.87 -9.25
C LEU A 169 -2.15 16.03 -10.23
N THR A 170 -0.83 16.08 -10.13
CA THR A 170 0.07 15.22 -10.93
C THR A 170 -0.18 13.75 -10.59
N VAL A 171 -0.22 13.37 -9.32
CA VAL A 171 -0.52 11.99 -8.89
C VAL A 171 -1.86 11.52 -9.46
N LEU A 172 -2.91 12.33 -9.31
CA LEU A 172 -4.25 12.00 -9.81
C LEU A 172 -4.27 11.85 -11.34
N LYS A 173 -3.63 12.76 -12.09
CA LYS A 173 -3.59 12.71 -13.55
C LYS A 173 -2.79 11.52 -14.07
N THR A 174 -1.62 11.26 -13.49
CA THR A 174 -0.77 10.11 -13.84
C THR A 174 -1.50 8.79 -13.62
N LEU A 175 -2.32 8.71 -12.57
CA LEU A 175 -3.16 7.53 -12.30
C LEU A 175 -4.51 7.55 -13.02
N HIS A 176 -4.75 8.50 -13.92
CA HIS A 176 -6.04 8.70 -14.60
C HIS A 176 -7.24 8.71 -13.64
N PHE A 177 -7.05 9.27 -12.44
CA PHE A 177 -8.01 9.31 -11.34
C PHE A 177 -8.45 7.93 -10.80
N HIS A 178 -7.79 6.84 -11.21
CA HIS A 178 -7.99 5.49 -10.66
C HIS A 178 -7.20 5.29 -9.36
N VAL A 179 -7.55 6.04 -8.33
CA VAL A 179 -6.92 6.00 -6.99
C VAL A 179 -7.67 5.14 -5.96
N ASN A 180 -8.91 4.77 -6.25
CA ASN A 180 -9.77 3.96 -5.38
C ASN A 180 -9.63 2.45 -5.67
N LEU A 181 -8.42 1.97 -5.97
CA LEU A 181 -8.18 0.53 -6.07
C LEU A 181 -8.15 -0.08 -4.68
N LEU A 182 -8.56 -1.34 -4.57
CA LEU A 182 -8.71 -2.00 -3.27
C LEU A 182 -7.33 -2.41 -2.73
N SER A 183 -7.01 -1.90 -1.54
CA SER A 183 -5.80 -2.31 -0.82
C SER A 183 -5.94 -3.70 -0.20
N PRO A 184 -4.84 -4.35 0.21
CA PRO A 184 -4.90 -5.67 0.85
C PRO A 184 -5.73 -5.70 2.12
N PHE A 185 -5.80 -4.57 2.81
CA PHE A 185 -6.70 -4.40 3.95
C PHE A 185 -8.16 -4.65 3.56
N SER A 186 -8.63 -4.14 2.43
CA SER A 186 -9.99 -4.37 1.93
C SER A 186 -10.25 -5.85 1.66
N TYR A 187 -9.28 -6.57 1.07
CA TYR A 187 -9.38 -8.01 0.84
C TYR A 187 -9.44 -8.78 2.17
N VAL A 188 -8.64 -8.41 3.17
CA VAL A 188 -8.68 -9.01 4.51
C VAL A 188 -10.04 -8.79 5.17
N GLU A 189 -10.55 -7.55 5.19
CA GLU A 189 -11.85 -7.25 5.78
C GLU A 189 -12.97 -8.04 5.10
N MET A 190 -12.96 -8.14 3.76
CA MET A 190 -13.98 -8.88 3.03
C MET A 190 -13.90 -10.39 3.31
N LEU A 191 -12.70 -10.98 3.32
CA LEU A 191 -12.55 -12.40 3.61
C LEU A 191 -12.91 -12.73 5.08
N LEU A 192 -12.69 -11.81 6.02
CA LEU A 192 -13.19 -11.94 7.40
C LEU A 192 -14.72 -11.86 7.47
N GLU A 193 -15.37 -11.04 6.65
CA GLU A 193 -16.83 -11.01 6.52
C GLU A 193 -17.38 -12.36 6.04
N VAL A 194 -16.72 -12.97 5.05
CA VAL A 194 -17.07 -14.32 4.56
C VAL A 194 -16.93 -15.36 5.66
N LEU A 195 -15.83 -15.31 6.42
CA LEU A 195 -15.63 -16.24 7.54
C LEU A 195 -16.69 -16.06 8.63
N GLY A 196 -17.10 -14.83 8.92
CA GLY A 196 -18.21 -14.54 9.84
C GLY A 196 -19.53 -15.09 9.35
N HIS A 197 -19.86 -14.88 8.08
CA HIS A 197 -21.07 -15.42 7.47
C HIS A 197 -21.10 -16.96 7.50
N ASN A 198 -19.95 -17.60 7.30
CA ASN A 198 -19.81 -19.06 7.34
C ASN A 198 -19.71 -19.65 8.75
N GLY A 199 -19.87 -18.84 9.80
CA GLY A 199 -19.88 -19.31 11.18
C GLY A 199 -18.51 -19.72 11.71
N CYS A 200 -17.45 -18.98 11.38
CA CYS A 200 -16.11 -19.20 11.91
C CYS A 200 -16.13 -19.33 13.44
N SER A 201 -15.47 -20.37 13.96
CA SER A 201 -15.44 -20.69 15.39
C SER A 201 -14.58 -19.73 16.22
N LEU A 202 -13.66 -19.01 15.58
CA LEU A 202 -12.78 -18.05 16.24
C LEU A 202 -13.46 -16.69 16.40
N SER A 203 -13.12 -15.99 17.48
CA SER A 203 -13.53 -14.60 17.62
C SER A 203 -12.87 -13.75 16.52
N LEU A 204 -13.69 -13.17 15.65
CA LEU A 204 -13.21 -12.45 14.47
C LEU A 204 -12.56 -11.11 14.81
N ARG A 205 -12.85 -10.53 15.97
CA ARG A 205 -12.23 -9.27 16.41
C ARG A 205 -10.74 -9.45 16.75
N PRO A 206 -10.33 -10.37 17.64
CA PRO A 206 -8.91 -10.71 17.83
C PRO A 206 -8.23 -11.15 16.53
N LEU A 207 -8.93 -11.92 15.68
CA LEU A 207 -8.39 -12.35 14.39
C LEU A 207 -8.08 -11.16 13.49
N ARG A 208 -9.00 -10.21 13.36
CA ARG A 208 -8.79 -8.98 12.60
C ARG A 208 -7.60 -8.17 13.11
N GLU A 209 -7.50 -7.98 14.43
CA GLU A 209 -6.38 -7.26 15.04
C GLU A 209 -5.05 -7.96 14.74
N MET A 210 -5.02 -9.29 14.81
CA MET A 210 -3.85 -10.10 14.43
C MET A 210 -3.52 -9.97 12.94
N CYS A 211 -4.52 -10.03 12.06
CA CYS A 211 -4.34 -9.85 10.62
C CYS A 211 -3.72 -8.48 10.29
N ILE A 212 -4.15 -7.40 10.96
CA ILE A 212 -3.56 -6.07 10.76
C ILE A 212 -2.09 -6.05 11.17
N MET A 213 -1.73 -6.64 12.32
CA MET A 213 -0.34 -6.72 12.76
C MET A 213 0.54 -7.55 11.81
N ILE A 214 0.02 -8.67 11.32
CA ILE A 214 0.73 -9.51 10.33
C ILE A 214 0.88 -8.76 9.02
N LEU A 215 -0.16 -8.08 8.55
CA LEU A 215 -0.12 -7.31 7.30
C LEU A 215 0.89 -6.16 7.41
N ASP A 216 0.96 -5.49 8.56
CA ASP A 216 1.99 -4.48 8.85
C ASP A 216 3.40 -5.06 8.72
N LEU A 217 3.64 -6.20 9.36
CA LEU A 217 4.90 -6.91 9.28
C LEU A 217 5.24 -7.30 7.84
N VAL A 218 4.27 -7.86 7.09
CA VAL A 218 4.49 -8.29 5.71
C VAL A 218 4.90 -7.11 4.82
N TYR A 219 4.31 -5.94 5.00
CA TYR A 219 4.70 -4.74 4.28
C TYR A 219 6.11 -4.26 4.67
N LEU A 220 6.47 -4.28 5.96
CA LEU A 220 7.77 -3.83 6.46
C LEU A 220 8.92 -4.79 6.11
N VAL A 221 8.66 -6.10 5.98
CA VAL A 221 9.68 -7.10 5.63
C VAL A 221 9.40 -7.81 4.30
N LYS A 222 8.62 -7.17 3.41
CA LYS A 222 8.13 -7.73 2.13
C LYS A 222 9.23 -8.41 1.32
N ASN A 223 10.37 -7.74 1.16
CA ASN A 223 11.49 -8.24 0.37
C ASN A 223 12.06 -9.55 0.93
N ALA A 224 12.21 -9.67 2.25
CA ALA A 224 12.75 -10.87 2.89
C ALA A 224 11.77 -12.05 2.80
N ILE A 225 10.48 -11.80 3.07
CA ILE A 225 9.43 -12.83 2.99
C ILE A 225 9.36 -13.40 1.57
N TYR A 226 9.18 -12.54 0.57
CA TYR A 226 8.99 -13.03 -0.79
C TYR A 226 10.28 -13.56 -1.43
N ASP A 227 11.47 -13.13 -1.00
CA ASP A 227 12.72 -13.78 -1.41
C ASP A 227 12.82 -15.19 -0.83
N MET A 228 12.39 -15.41 0.41
CA MET A 228 12.31 -16.75 1.01
C MET A 228 11.29 -17.64 0.28
N VAL A 229 10.08 -17.13 -0.01
CA VAL A 229 9.05 -17.87 -0.75
C VAL A 229 9.53 -18.20 -2.17
N LEU A 230 10.19 -17.27 -2.85
CA LEU A 230 10.76 -17.52 -4.18
C LEU A 230 11.82 -18.63 -4.13
N LYS A 231 12.78 -18.55 -3.20
CA LYS A 231 13.84 -19.57 -3.05
C LYS A 231 13.25 -20.95 -2.74
N ALA A 232 12.25 -21.02 -1.88
CA ALA A 232 11.57 -22.27 -1.54
C ALA A 232 10.77 -22.86 -2.71
N SER A 233 10.14 -22.03 -3.55
CA SER A 233 9.32 -22.51 -4.68
C SER A 233 10.13 -23.04 -5.87
N ILE A 234 11.39 -22.62 -6.01
CA ILE A 234 12.27 -23.05 -7.11
C ILE A 234 13.39 -23.99 -6.66
N ASP A 235 13.50 -24.27 -5.36
CA ASP A 235 14.59 -25.04 -4.72
C ASP A 235 16.01 -24.56 -5.12
N LEU A 236 16.19 -23.23 -5.23
CA LEU A 236 17.47 -22.60 -5.57
C LEU A 236 17.77 -21.45 -4.62
N GLN A 237 19.02 -21.39 -4.17
CA GLN A 237 19.51 -20.34 -3.25
C GLN A 237 19.72 -18.98 -3.92
N SER A 238 19.76 -18.91 -5.25
CA SER A 238 20.02 -17.68 -5.99
C SER A 238 19.10 -17.56 -7.20
N PRO A 239 17.89 -16.98 -7.02
CA PRO A 239 16.95 -16.76 -8.12
C PRO A 239 17.52 -15.80 -9.18
N THR A 240 17.37 -16.19 -10.45
CA THR A 240 17.72 -15.38 -11.62
C THR A 240 16.78 -14.18 -11.79
N ALA A 241 17.20 -13.17 -12.57
CA ALA A 241 16.36 -12.01 -12.87
C ALA A 241 15.01 -12.40 -13.51
N LEU A 242 15.03 -13.33 -14.46
CA LEU A 242 13.81 -13.83 -15.11
C LEU A 242 12.87 -14.51 -14.12
N GLN A 243 13.40 -15.31 -13.18
CA GLN A 243 12.58 -15.93 -12.13
C GLN A 243 11.96 -14.88 -11.21
N ARG A 244 12.69 -13.81 -10.87
CA ARG A 244 12.15 -12.70 -10.07
C ARG A 244 11.00 -11.99 -10.78
N ILE A 245 11.14 -11.72 -12.09
CA ILE A 245 10.08 -11.11 -12.91
C ILE A 245 8.84 -12.01 -12.96
N LYS A 246 9.03 -13.31 -13.23
CA LYS A 246 7.92 -14.29 -13.24
C LYS A 246 7.23 -14.46 -11.89
N PHE A 247 7.88 -14.06 -10.81
CA PHE A 247 7.34 -14.14 -9.45
C PHE A 247 6.62 -12.85 -9.00
N VAL A 248 6.71 -11.76 -9.77
CA VAL A 248 6.02 -10.50 -9.47
C VAL A 248 4.50 -10.68 -9.32
N PRO A 249 3.79 -11.49 -10.15
CA PRO A 249 2.36 -11.74 -9.94
C PRO A 249 2.04 -12.32 -8.56
N VAL A 250 2.88 -13.21 -8.03
CA VAL A 250 2.70 -13.79 -6.68
C VAL A 250 2.91 -12.74 -5.58
N LYS A 251 3.82 -11.77 -5.80
CA LYS A 251 4.10 -10.68 -4.86
C LYS A 251 3.00 -9.64 -4.75
N GLU A 252 2.26 -9.46 -5.83
CA GLU A 252 1.26 -8.40 -5.99
C GLU A 252 -0.19 -8.95 -6.02
N ASP A 253 -0.37 -10.26 -5.86
CA ASP A 253 -1.68 -10.88 -5.68
C ASP A 253 -2.22 -10.56 -4.28
N GLN A 254 -3.15 -9.60 -4.23
CA GLN A 254 -3.70 -9.09 -2.97
C GLN A 254 -4.67 -10.07 -2.32
N MET A 255 -5.37 -10.88 -3.13
CA MET A 255 -6.26 -11.91 -2.63
C MET A 255 -5.47 -13.05 -1.98
N LEU A 256 -4.38 -13.48 -2.62
CA LEU A 256 -3.44 -14.47 -2.06
C LEU A 256 -2.79 -13.95 -0.77
N LEU A 257 -2.36 -12.69 -0.76
CA LEU A 257 -1.81 -12.06 0.43
C LEU A 257 -2.82 -12.04 1.58
N ALA A 258 -4.06 -11.59 1.32
CA ALA A 258 -5.10 -11.53 2.35
C ALA A 258 -5.44 -12.92 2.93
N ALA A 259 -5.60 -13.93 2.07
CA ALA A 259 -5.82 -15.31 2.51
C ALA A 259 -4.65 -15.85 3.35
N SER A 260 -3.41 -15.52 2.97
CA SER A 260 -2.20 -15.92 3.72
C SER A 260 -2.13 -15.26 5.08
N VAL A 261 -2.40 -13.94 5.15
CA VAL A 261 -2.44 -13.17 6.42
C VAL A 261 -3.47 -13.74 7.37
N ILE A 262 -4.68 -14.05 6.88
CA ILE A 262 -5.74 -14.66 7.69
C ILE A 262 -5.31 -16.05 8.18
N SER A 263 -4.76 -16.88 7.29
CA SER A 263 -4.27 -18.22 7.65
C SER A 263 -3.23 -18.17 8.77
N VAL A 264 -2.28 -17.24 8.69
CA VAL A 264 -1.27 -17.03 9.74
C VAL A 264 -1.91 -16.51 11.02
N GLY A 265 -2.87 -15.58 10.93
CA GLY A 265 -3.60 -15.07 12.11
C GLY A 265 -4.37 -16.16 12.84
N VAL A 266 -5.05 -17.03 12.09
CA VAL A 266 -5.74 -18.21 12.61
C VAL A 266 -4.75 -19.16 13.28
N PHE A 267 -3.59 -19.41 12.66
CA PHE A 267 -2.56 -20.28 13.24
C PHE A 267 -2.02 -19.73 14.56
N ILE A 268 -1.71 -18.43 14.62
CA ILE A 268 -1.18 -17.79 15.83
C ILE A 268 -2.20 -17.81 16.98
N LEU A 269 -3.46 -17.48 16.68
CA LEU A 269 -4.53 -17.44 17.70
C LEU A 269 -5.06 -18.82 18.08
N GLY A 270 -4.97 -19.78 17.17
CA GLY A 270 -5.42 -21.16 17.35
C GLY A 270 -4.36 -22.10 17.96
N HIS A 271 -3.20 -21.59 18.39
CA HIS A 271 -2.12 -22.40 18.95
C HIS A 271 -2.55 -23.18 20.21
N ASP A 272 -3.50 -22.67 20.99
CA ASP A 272 -4.05 -23.40 22.15
C ASP A 272 -4.89 -24.62 21.75
N SER A 273 -5.44 -24.65 20.53
CA SER A 273 -6.24 -25.77 19.98
C SER A 273 -5.38 -26.89 19.39
N TRP A 274 -4.10 -26.62 19.09
CA TRP A 274 -3.21 -27.58 18.42
C TRP A 274 -2.39 -28.44 19.38
N ASN A 275 -2.24 -28.03 20.65
CA ASN A 275 -1.61 -28.87 21.69
C ASN A 275 -2.50 -30.04 22.16
N GLN A 276 -3.62 -30.30 21.49
CA GLN A 276 -4.55 -31.42 21.76
C GLN A 276 -4.69 -32.40 20.58
N VAL A 277 -3.79 -32.36 19.59
CA VAL A 277 -3.74 -33.34 18.49
C VAL A 277 -2.41 -34.10 18.50
#